data_AF-A0A534SFL6-F1
#
_entry.id   AF-A0A534SFL6-F1
#
_cell.length_a   1.000
_cell.length_b   1.000
_cell.length_c   1.000
_cell.angle_alpha   90.00
_cell.angle_beta   90.00
_cell.angle_gamma   90.00
#
_symmetry.space_group_name_H-M   'P 1'
#
loop_
_entity.id
_entity.type
_entity.pdbx_description
1 polymer ?
#
loop_
_entity_poly.entity_id
_entity_poly.type
_entity_poly.pdbx_seq_one_letter_code
_entity_poly.pdbx_strand_id
1 'polypeptide(L)'
;SADEALHILAQVSVDVVVSDERMPGMAGSELLATVRHAYPDTVRIILTGHASLEAAVRAINEGEVYRFLTKPCNEGDLTLAIEHALQRKESMVASQQPLAGAERQSAPLHELEQEYPGITRVHRDASGAIILEDAGVDLEALVQTINVAAAKRG
;
A
#
# COMPACT_ATOMS: atom_id res chain seq x y z
N SER A 1 5.14 -29.25 -5.08
CA SER A 1 4.61 -29.05 -3.70
C SER A 1 5.03 -27.68 -3.17
N ALA A 2 4.66 -27.28 -1.94
CA ALA A 2 5.10 -26.00 -1.38
C ALA A 2 6.63 -25.88 -1.27
N ASP A 3 7.31 -26.93 -0.80
CA ASP A 3 8.78 -26.96 -0.69
C ASP A 3 9.46 -26.79 -2.05
N GLU A 4 8.93 -27.46 -3.08
CA GLU A 4 9.43 -27.34 -4.45
C GLU A 4 9.21 -25.94 -5.02
N ALA A 5 8.07 -25.31 -4.73
CA ALA A 5 7.81 -23.93 -5.15
C ALA A 5 8.82 -22.95 -4.51
N LEU A 6 9.13 -23.11 -3.22
CA LEU A 6 10.16 -22.32 -2.55
C LEU A 6 11.56 -22.57 -3.12
N HIS A 7 11.87 -23.81 -3.50
CA HIS A 7 13.13 -24.15 -4.15
C HIS A 7 13.28 -23.46 -5.52
N ILE A 8 12.21 -23.38 -6.30
CA ILE A 8 12.18 -22.66 -7.59
C ILE A 8 12.33 -21.15 -7.37
N LEU A 9 11.58 -20.58 -6.43
CA LEU A 9 11.65 -19.15 -6.08
C LEU A 9 13.05 -18.70 -5.65
N ALA A 10 13.84 -19.60 -5.06
CA ALA A 10 15.23 -19.32 -4.68
C ALA A 10 16.20 -19.29 -5.87
N GLN A 11 15.81 -19.82 -7.03
CA GLN A 11 16.68 -19.95 -8.20
C GLN A 11 16.33 -18.99 -9.32
N VAL A 12 15.06 -18.65 -9.48
CA VAL A 12 14.56 -17.81 -10.57
C VAL A 12 13.61 -16.74 -10.05
N SER A 13 13.61 -15.59 -10.71
CA SER A 13 12.63 -14.54 -10.43
C SER A 13 11.25 -14.99 -10.92
N VAL A 14 10.26 -14.92 -10.02
CA VAL A 14 8.87 -15.24 -10.32
C VAL A 14 8.00 -14.02 -10.08
N ASP A 15 7.25 -13.61 -11.11
CA ASP A 15 6.37 -12.44 -11.04
C ASP A 15 5.03 -12.76 -10.36
N VAL A 16 4.50 -13.96 -10.61
CA VAL A 16 3.20 -14.40 -10.09
C VAL A 16 3.30 -15.84 -9.57
N VAL A 17 2.83 -16.07 -8.35
CA VAL A 17 2.64 -17.40 -7.77
C VAL A 17 1.16 -17.67 -7.63
N VAL A 18 0.72 -18.82 -8.16
CA VAL A 18 -0.64 -19.34 -7.99
C VAL A 18 -0.56 -20.63 -7.18
N SER A 19 -1.27 -20.69 -6.06
CA SER A 19 -1.27 -21.87 -5.18
C SER A 19 -2.68 -22.36 -4.91
N ASP A 20 -2.86 -23.69 -4.86
CA ASP A 20 -4.03 -24.29 -4.22
C ASP A 20 -3.98 -24.08 -2.71
N GLU A 21 -5.11 -23.77 -2.07
CA GLU A 21 -5.22 -23.72 -0.62
C GLU A 21 -5.05 -25.11 0.01
N ARG A 22 -5.58 -26.16 -0.64
CA ARG A 22 -5.46 -27.54 -0.16
C ARG A 22 -4.35 -28.27 -0.90
N MET A 23 -3.18 -28.33 -0.29
CA MET A 23 -2.06 -29.14 -0.75
C MET A 23 -1.61 -30.10 0.36
N PRO A 24 -1.05 -31.28 0.03
CA PRO A 24 -0.39 -32.13 1.02
C PRO A 24 0.80 -31.41 1.66
N GLY A 25 0.93 -31.54 2.98
CA GLY A 25 2.02 -30.91 3.74
C GLY A 25 1.64 -29.52 4.24
N MET A 26 1.93 -28.50 3.43
CA MET A 26 1.73 -27.09 3.75
C MET A 26 0.53 -26.51 2.99
N ALA A 27 -0.29 -25.71 3.65
CA ALA A 27 -1.41 -25.02 3.00
C ALA A 27 -0.92 -23.95 2.01
N GLY A 28 -1.74 -23.66 1.00
CA GLY A 28 -1.40 -22.61 0.02
C GLY A 28 -1.21 -21.25 0.67
N SER A 29 -2.11 -20.88 1.59
CA SER A 29 -2.00 -19.65 2.38
C SER A 29 -0.67 -19.54 3.12
N GLU A 30 -0.22 -20.60 3.79
CA GLU A 30 1.08 -20.64 4.50
C GLU A 30 2.28 -20.46 3.55
N LEU A 31 2.24 -21.10 2.37
CA LEU A 31 3.25 -20.89 1.33
C LEU A 31 3.26 -19.41 0.91
N LEU A 32 2.09 -18.85 0.58
CA LEU A 32 1.98 -17.47 0.10
C LEU A 32 2.37 -16.44 1.17
N ALA A 33 2.11 -16.72 2.45
CA ALA A 33 2.63 -15.95 3.58
C ALA A 33 4.16 -15.94 3.58
N THR A 34 4.79 -17.09 3.37
CA THR A 34 6.27 -17.19 3.25
C THR A 34 6.78 -16.38 2.05
N VAL A 35 6.12 -16.52 0.89
CA VAL A 35 6.47 -15.78 -0.33
C VAL A 35 6.37 -14.28 -0.12
N ARG A 36 5.36 -13.79 0.60
CA ARG A 36 5.20 -12.36 0.91
C ARG A 36 6.42 -11.78 1.63
N HIS A 37 7.00 -12.52 2.57
CA HIS A 37 8.12 -12.04 3.38
C HIS A 37 9.45 -12.13 2.61
N ALA A 38 9.69 -13.25 1.92
CA ALA A 38 10.95 -13.49 1.22
C ALA A 38 11.02 -12.83 -0.18
N TYR A 39 9.88 -12.69 -0.86
CA TYR A 39 9.75 -12.20 -2.22
C TYR A 39 8.59 -11.19 -2.32
N PRO A 40 8.72 -10.01 -1.68
CA PRO A 40 7.62 -9.04 -1.53
C PRO A 40 7.06 -8.55 -2.88
N ASP A 41 7.89 -8.54 -3.92
CA ASP A 41 7.53 -8.07 -5.25
C ASP A 41 6.83 -9.15 -6.10
N THR A 42 6.70 -10.39 -5.61
CA THR A 42 5.97 -11.45 -6.31
C THR A 42 4.48 -11.37 -5.99
N VAL A 43 3.62 -11.30 -7.00
CA VAL A 43 2.17 -11.24 -6.82
C VAL A 43 1.63 -12.64 -6.52
N ARG A 44 0.67 -12.74 -5.60
CA ARG A 44 0.25 -14.01 -5.00
C ARG A 44 -1.24 -14.23 -5.21
N ILE A 45 -1.62 -15.34 -5.83
CA ILE A 45 -3.02 -15.75 -6.09
C ILE A 45 -3.29 -17.08 -5.41
N ILE A 46 -4.43 -17.19 -4.74
CA ILE A 46 -4.86 -18.44 -4.11
C ILE A 46 -6.06 -19.04 -4.84
N LEU A 47 -6.02 -20.34 -5.10
CA LEU A 47 -7.14 -21.11 -5.65
C LEU A 47 -7.79 -21.88 -4.49
N THR A 48 -9.07 -21.63 -4.23
CA THR A 48 -9.76 -22.17 -3.05
C THR A 48 -11.09 -22.83 -3.42
N GLY A 49 -11.47 -23.91 -2.72
CA GLY A 49 -12.82 -24.48 -2.81
C GLY A 49 -13.80 -23.78 -1.88
N HIS A 50 -15.09 -24.09 -1.99
CA HIS A 50 -16.13 -23.54 -1.10
C HIS A 50 -15.83 -23.78 0.39
N ALA A 51 -15.28 -24.95 0.73
CA ALA A 51 -14.96 -25.34 2.11
C ALA A 51 -13.68 -24.67 2.67
N SER A 52 -13.04 -23.78 1.92
CA SER A 52 -11.80 -23.09 2.30
C SER A 52 -11.84 -21.58 1.99
N LEU A 53 -13.05 -21.03 1.80
CA LEU A 53 -13.24 -19.61 1.50
C LEU A 53 -12.86 -18.72 2.70
N GLU A 54 -13.22 -19.10 3.92
CA GLU A 54 -12.89 -18.33 5.13
C GLU A 54 -11.37 -18.19 5.33
N ALA A 55 -10.62 -19.27 5.11
CA ALA A 55 -9.16 -19.26 5.17
C ALA A 55 -8.55 -18.34 4.11
N ALA A 56 -9.07 -18.39 2.87
CA ALA A 56 -8.63 -17.50 1.80
C ALA A 56 -8.96 -16.02 2.07
N VAL A 57 -10.12 -15.73 2.66
CA VAL A 57 -10.51 -14.37 3.07
C VAL A 57 -9.57 -13.85 4.16
N ARG A 58 -9.23 -14.68 5.14
CA ARG A 58 -8.25 -14.32 6.18
C ARG A 58 -6.88 -13.98 5.56
N ALA A 59 -6.39 -14.82 4.65
CA ALA A 59 -5.12 -14.59 3.97
C ALA A 59 -5.09 -13.28 3.13
N ILE A 60 -6.24 -12.86 2.57
CA ILE A 60 -6.34 -11.53 1.94
C ILE A 60 -6.23 -10.41 2.97
N ASN A 61 -6.96 -10.51 4.07
CA ASN A 61 -7.02 -9.46 5.09
C ASN A 61 -5.68 -9.25 5.80
N GLU A 62 -4.90 -10.32 5.93
CA GLU A 62 -3.52 -10.28 6.47
C GLU A 62 -2.50 -9.78 5.43
N GLY A 63 -2.96 -9.42 4.23
CA GLY A 63 -2.15 -8.89 3.12
C GLY A 63 -1.29 -9.95 2.43
N GLU A 64 -1.51 -11.23 2.75
CA GLU A 64 -0.74 -12.36 2.27
C GLU A 64 -1.03 -12.65 0.80
N VAL A 65 -2.25 -12.38 0.32
CA VAL A 65 -2.70 -12.74 -1.03
C VAL A 65 -3.33 -11.55 -1.75
N TYR A 66 -3.03 -11.39 -3.04
CA TYR A 66 -3.59 -10.33 -3.89
C TYR A 66 -5.03 -10.64 -4.33
N ARG A 67 -5.32 -11.90 -4.67
CA ARG A 67 -6.63 -12.34 -5.16
C ARG A 67 -6.85 -13.81 -4.85
N PHE A 68 -8.11 -14.19 -4.59
CA PHE A 68 -8.53 -15.59 -4.64
C PHE A 68 -9.37 -15.89 -5.87
N LEU A 69 -9.31 -17.12 -6.34
CA LEU A 69 -10.24 -17.69 -7.31
C LEU A 69 -10.90 -18.92 -6.69
N THR A 70 -12.21 -19.03 -6.87
CA THR A 70 -12.97 -20.20 -6.43
C THR A 70 -12.87 -21.34 -7.43
N LYS A 71 -12.76 -22.56 -6.92
CA LYS A 71 -12.79 -23.78 -7.71
C LYS A 71 -14.23 -24.29 -7.86
N PRO A 72 -14.61 -24.81 -9.05
CA PRO A 72 -13.80 -24.83 -10.28
C PRO A 72 -13.70 -23.44 -10.92
N CYS A 73 -12.51 -23.06 -11.38
CA CYS A 73 -12.30 -21.84 -12.17
C CYS A 73 -12.18 -22.23 -13.65
N ASN A 74 -12.81 -21.46 -14.52
CA ASN A 74 -12.61 -21.65 -15.96
C ASN A 74 -11.28 -21.02 -16.41
N GLU A 75 -10.82 -21.38 -17.61
CA GLU A 75 -9.55 -20.90 -18.16
C GLU A 75 -9.53 -19.37 -18.35
N GLY A 76 -10.66 -18.77 -18.73
CA GLY A 76 -10.79 -17.33 -18.91
C GLY A 76 -10.61 -16.56 -17.60
N ASP A 77 -11.21 -17.04 -16.51
CA ASP A 77 -11.11 -16.42 -15.19
C ASP A 77 -9.67 -16.46 -14.66
N LEU A 78 -8.98 -17.61 -14.86
CA LEU A 78 -7.59 -17.76 -14.45
C LEU A 78 -6.66 -16.88 -15.29
N THR A 79 -6.85 -16.85 -16.61
CA THR A 79 -6.08 -16.01 -17.52
C THR A 79 -6.21 -14.53 -17.15
N LEU A 80 -7.44 -14.05 -16.98
CA LEU A 80 -7.71 -12.66 -16.61
C LEU A 80 -7.09 -12.31 -15.24
N ALA A 81 -7.14 -13.24 -14.28
CA ALA A 81 -6.54 -13.03 -12.97
C ALA A 81 -5.00 -12.91 -13.04
N ILE A 82 -4.35 -13.69 -13.90
CA ILE A 82 -2.90 -13.64 -14.11
C ILE A 82 -2.52 -12.35 -14.85
N GLU A 83 -3.26 -11.95 -15.88
CA GLU A 83 -3.03 -10.68 -16.59
C GLU A 83 -3.10 -9.48 -15.64
N HIS A 84 -4.12 -9.42 -14.78
CA HIS A 84 -4.24 -8.37 -13.77
C HIS A 84 -3.10 -8.43 -12.73
N ALA A 85 -2.64 -9.62 -12.38
CA ALA A 85 -1.50 -9.78 -11.47
C ALA A 85 -0.19 -9.29 -12.09
N LEU A 86 0.03 -9.52 -13.38
CA LEU A 86 1.20 -8.99 -14.10
C LEU A 86 1.16 -7.47 -14.22
N GLN A 87 0.01 -6.87 -14.54
CA GLN A 87 -0.15 -5.41 -14.52
C GLN A 87 0.12 -4.82 -13.13
N ARG A 88 -0.31 -5.52 -12.08
CA ARG A 88 -0.02 -5.14 -10.69
C ARG A 88 1.48 -5.19 -10.41
N LYS A 89 2.17 -6.24 -10.87
CA LYS A 89 3.63 -6.39 -10.74
C LYS A 89 4.37 -5.22 -11.39
N GLU A 90 4.01 -4.87 -12.62
CA GLU A 90 4.60 -3.73 -13.34
C GLU A 90 4.41 -2.42 -12.56
N SER A 91 3.20 -2.19 -12.04
CA SER A 91 2.90 -1.01 -11.24
C SER A 91 3.71 -0.94 -9.94
N MET A 92 3.95 -2.09 -9.29
CA MET A 92 4.78 -2.16 -8.08
C MET A 92 6.23 -1.82 -8.38
N VAL A 93 6.78 -2.35 -9.48
CA VAL A 93 8.16 -2.05 -9.91
C VAL A 93 8.31 -0.57 -10.30
N ALA A 94 7.33 -0.01 -11.02
CA ALA A 94 7.34 1.39 -11.43
C ALA A 94 7.25 2.37 -10.24
N SER A 95 6.55 2.00 -9.17
CA SER A 95 6.47 2.81 -7.94
C SER A 95 7.69 2.66 -7.02
N GLN A 96 8.46 1.58 -7.18
CA GLN A 96 9.75 1.39 -6.51
C GLN A 96 10.92 2.05 -7.23
N GLN A 97 10.78 2.39 -8.51
CA GLN A 97 11.75 3.24 -9.18
C GLN A 97 11.66 4.64 -8.56
N PRO A 98 12.69 5.10 -7.81
CA PRO A 98 12.72 6.48 -7.37
C PRO A 98 12.63 7.32 -8.63
N LEU A 99 11.57 8.14 -8.71
CA LEU A 99 11.43 9.15 -9.74
C LEU A 99 12.75 9.93 -9.76
N ALA A 100 13.62 9.67 -10.73
CA ALA A 100 14.91 10.35 -10.88
C ALA A 100 14.73 11.86 -11.19
N GLY A 101 13.48 12.37 -11.13
CA GLY A 101 13.10 13.77 -11.18
C GLY A 101 12.35 14.30 -9.95
N ALA A 102 12.04 13.49 -8.92
CA ALA A 102 11.37 13.99 -7.71
C ALA A 102 12.25 14.95 -6.90
N GLU A 103 13.58 14.89 -7.05
CA GLU A 103 14.48 15.90 -6.48
C GLU A 103 14.34 17.28 -7.15
N ARG A 104 13.76 17.39 -8.35
CA ARG A 104 13.51 18.69 -8.99
C ARG A 104 12.23 19.38 -8.51
N GLN A 105 11.36 18.67 -7.79
CA GLN A 105 10.10 19.21 -7.27
C GLN A 105 10.15 19.56 -5.77
N SER A 106 11.30 19.37 -5.11
CA SER A 106 11.47 19.77 -3.70
C SER A 106 11.59 21.28 -3.51
N ALA A 107 12.01 22.04 -4.54
CA ALA A 107 12.15 23.49 -4.48
C ALA A 107 10.82 24.23 -4.14
N PRO A 108 9.70 24.01 -4.84
CA PRO A 108 8.45 24.71 -4.52
C PRO A 108 7.87 24.32 -3.15
N LEU A 109 8.07 23.08 -2.68
CA LEU A 109 7.65 22.67 -1.33
C LEU A 109 8.50 23.32 -0.25
N HIS A 110 9.81 23.44 -0.48
CA HIS A 110 10.70 24.16 0.44
C HIS A 110 10.34 25.65 0.51
N GLU A 111 10.03 26.28 -0.63
CA GLU A 111 9.57 27.67 -0.67
C GLU A 111 8.26 27.86 0.12
N LEU A 112 7.28 26.98 -0.08
CA LEU A 112 6.01 27.02 0.68
C LEU A 112 6.20 26.77 2.18
N GLU A 113 7.10 25.89 2.58
CA GLU A 113 7.41 25.66 4.00
C GLU A 113 8.17 26.83 4.62
N GLN A 114 9.01 27.53 3.84
CA GLN A 114 9.67 28.76 4.28
C GLN A 114 8.68 29.93 4.40
N GLU A 115 7.73 30.04 3.47
CA GLU A 115 6.73 31.11 3.44
C GLU A 115 5.60 30.86 4.46
N TYR A 116 5.22 29.61 4.68
CA TYR A 116 4.17 29.17 5.60
C TYR A 116 4.62 27.94 6.42
N PRO A 117 5.41 28.14 7.50
CA PRO A 117 5.93 27.06 8.33
C PRO A 117 4.83 26.13 8.86
N GLY A 118 4.99 24.83 8.64
CA GLY A 118 4.09 23.79 9.13
C GLY A 118 3.06 23.27 8.11
N ILE A 119 2.93 23.87 6.93
CA ILE A 119 1.93 23.45 5.92
C ILE A 119 2.18 22.03 5.37
N THR A 120 3.43 21.56 5.44
CA THR A 120 3.80 20.20 5.00
C THR A 120 3.54 19.14 6.08
N ARG A 121 3.19 19.53 7.31
CA ARG A 121 3.10 18.63 8.46
C ARG A 121 1.65 18.35 8.83
N VAL A 122 1.19 17.12 8.62
CA VAL A 122 -0.13 16.64 9.09
C VAL A 122 0.05 15.73 10.29
N HIS A 123 -0.38 16.20 11.47
CA HIS A 123 -0.41 15.38 12.67
C HIS A 123 -1.73 14.63 12.81
N ARG A 124 -1.66 13.37 13.24
CA ARG A 124 -2.84 12.54 13.47
C ARG A 124 -2.78 11.91 14.86
N ASP A 125 -3.95 11.74 15.48
CA ASP A 125 -4.06 11.01 16.74
C ASP A 125 -4.06 9.48 16.51
N ALA A 126 -4.15 8.72 17.59
CA ALA A 126 -4.19 7.26 17.56
C ALA A 126 -5.43 6.68 16.83
N SER A 127 -6.45 7.51 16.55
CA SER A 127 -7.63 7.13 15.76
C SER A 127 -7.52 7.52 14.28
N GLY A 128 -6.45 8.22 13.90
CA GLY A 128 -6.20 8.70 12.54
C GLY A 128 -6.83 10.07 12.23
N ALA A 129 -7.48 10.70 13.21
CA ALA A 129 -8.06 12.03 13.07
C ALA A 129 -6.94 13.09 12.98
N ILE A 130 -7.13 14.11 12.13
CA ILE A 130 -6.15 15.20 11.98
C ILE A 130 -6.20 16.06 13.24
N ILE A 131 -5.07 16.17 13.94
CA ILE A 131 -4.92 17.08 15.07
C ILE A 131 -4.52 18.44 14.51
N LEU A 132 -5.42 19.40 14.60
CA LEU A 132 -5.07 20.80 14.44
C LEU A 132 -4.42 21.22 15.77
N GLU A 133 -3.09 21.39 15.77
CA GLU A 133 -2.44 22.15 16.83
C GLU A 133 -3.05 23.55 16.77
N ASP A 134 -3.66 24.03 17.85
CA ASP A 134 -4.11 25.41 17.96
C ASP A 134 -2.87 26.27 17.72
N ALA A 135 -2.69 26.72 16.47
CA ALA A 135 -1.63 27.63 16.13
C ALA A 135 -1.80 28.76 17.13
N GLY A 136 -0.79 29.00 17.96
CA GLY A 136 -0.79 30.01 19.01
C GLY A 136 -0.89 31.41 18.42
N VAL A 137 -1.96 31.68 17.67
CA VAL A 137 -2.39 32.98 17.24
C VAL A 137 -2.86 33.60 18.53
N ASP A 138 -1.98 34.41 19.11
CA ASP A 138 -2.34 35.30 20.19
C ASP A 138 -3.46 36.21 19.67
N LEU A 139 -4.70 35.83 20.01
CA LEU A 139 -5.91 36.48 19.55
C LEU A 139 -5.92 37.93 20.03
N GLU A 140 -5.27 38.22 21.15
CA GLU A 140 -5.08 39.57 21.69
C GLU A 140 -4.20 40.41 20.74
N ALA A 141 -3.08 39.86 20.28
CA ALA A 141 -2.19 40.52 19.30
C ALA A 141 -2.87 40.75 17.93
N LEU A 142 -3.72 39.82 17.49
CA LEU A 142 -4.47 39.94 16.24
C LEU A 142 -5.53 41.05 16.32
N VAL A 143 -6.27 41.13 17.44
CA VAL A 143 -7.26 42.18 17.69
C VAL A 143 -6.59 43.55 17.77
N GLN A 144 -5.41 43.64 18.38
CA GLN A 144 -4.66 44.90 18.47
C GLN A 144 -4.19 45.38 17.09
N THR A 145 -3.78 44.45 16.22
CA THR A 145 -3.38 44.76 14.84
C THR A 145 -4.55 45.28 14.00
N ILE A 146 -5.73 44.67 14.13
CA ILE A 146 -6.95 45.12 13.43
C ILE A 146 -7.39 46.51 13.91
N ASN A 147 -7.35 46.77 15.23
CA ASN A 147 -7.74 48.08 15.79
C ASN A 147 -6.79 49.22 15.36
N VAL A 148 -5.48 48.95 15.26
CA VAL A 148 -4.51 49.94 14.75
C VAL A 148 -4.74 50.23 13.25
N ALA A 149 -5.10 49.22 12.46
CA ALA A 149 -5.42 49.40 11.05
C ALA A 149 -6.72 50.19 10.83
N ALA A 150 -7.71 50.04 11.72
CA ALA A 150 -8.95 50.83 11.70
C ALA A 150 -8.74 52.30 12.11
N ALA A 151 -7.85 52.56 13.07
CA ALA A 151 -7.55 53.93 13.55
C ALA A 151 -6.77 54.80 12.54
N LYS A 152 -6.09 54.19 11.55
CA LYS A 152 -5.38 54.92 10.48
C LYS A 152 -6.28 55.31 9.28
N ARG A 153 -7.57 54.95 9.32
CA ARG A 153 -8.55 55.24 8.25
C ARG A 153 -9.63 56.25 8.66
N GLY A 154 -9.57 56.82 9.87
CA GLY A 154 -10.40 57.95 10.31
C GLY A 154 -9.55 59.19 10.52
#